data_AF-A0A0X3VTD7-F1
#
_entry.id   AF-A0A0X3VTD7-F1
#
_cell.length_a   1.000
_cell.length_b   1.000
_cell.length_c   1.000
_cell.angle_alpha   90.00
_cell.angle_beta   90.00
_cell.angle_gamma   90.00
#
_symmetry.space_group_name_H-M   'P 1'
#
loop_
_entity.id
_entity.type
_entity.pdbx_description
1 polymer ?
#
loop_
_entity_poly.entity_id
_entity_poly.type
_entity_poly.pdbx_seq_one_letter_code
_entity_poly.pdbx_strand_id
1 'polypeptide(L)' 'MTARTGPEPVYPVEPESGDDDSRFTNGLLFDVIEVIESHGYPKFASGRDLLELRISLYRFLYTNKDAL' A
#
# COMPACT_ATOMS: atom_id res chain seq x y z
N MET A 1 7.53 23.05 7.57
CA MET A 1 6.97 22.55 6.29
C MET A 1 7.64 23.27 5.14
N THR A 2 8.73 22.70 4.61
CA THR A 2 9.39 23.21 3.40
C THR A 2 8.70 22.59 2.20
N ALA A 3 7.96 23.40 1.42
CA ALA A 3 7.36 22.95 0.17
C ALA A 3 8.46 22.56 -0.83
N ARG A 4 8.38 21.36 -1.41
CA ARG A 4 9.29 20.95 -2.48
C ARG A 4 9.02 21.83 -3.71
N THR A 5 10.01 22.62 -4.13
CA THR A 5 9.90 23.60 -5.22
C THR A 5 10.39 23.04 -6.58
N GLY A 6 10.49 21.72 -6.73
CA GLY A 6 10.88 21.05 -7.96
C GLY A 6 9.67 20.59 -8.77
N PRO A 7 9.82 20.33 -10.09
CA PRO A 7 8.77 19.67 -10.86
C PRO A 7 8.37 18.36 -10.17
N GLU A 8 7.06 18.10 -10.08
CA GLU A 8 6.54 16.80 -9.65
C GLU A 8 7.25 15.71 -10.45
N PRO A 9 7.85 14.69 -9.80
CA PRO A 9 8.47 13.59 -10.53
C PRO A 9 7.39 12.87 -11.35
N VAL A 10 7.34 13.15 -12.65
CA VAL A 10 6.45 12.48 -13.60
C VAL A 10 7.08 11.15 -13.94
N TYR A 11 6.59 10.08 -13.32
CA TYR A 11 6.88 8.73 -13.79
C TYR A 11 6.16 8.52 -15.13
N PRO A 12 6.78 7.86 -16.13
CA PRO A 12 6.19 7.66 -17.46
C PRO A 12 5.04 6.63 -17.46
N VAL A 13 4.53 6.30 -16.28
CA VAL A 13 3.43 5.37 -16.06
C VAL A 13 2.31 6.20 -15.45
N GLU A 14 1.21 6.33 -16.18
CA GLU A 14 0.01 6.97 -15.65
C GLU A 14 -0.54 6.11 -14.50
N PRO A 15 -0.97 6.72 -13.39
CA PRO A 15 -1.63 6.00 -12.31
C PRO A 15 -2.87 5.28 -12.86
N GLU A 16 -3.01 3.99 -12.57
CA GLU A 16 -4.19 3.22 -13.00
C GLU A 16 -5.43 3.69 -12.23
N SER A 17 -6.61 3.55 -12.86
CA SER A 17 -7.91 3.80 -12.24
C SER A 17 -8.06 2.93 -10.98
N GLY A 18 -7.81 3.50 -9.81
CA GLY A 18 -7.75 2.77 -8.54
C GLY A 18 -6.82 3.41 -7.50
N ASP A 19 -5.93 4.31 -7.91
CA ASP A 19 -5.06 5.05 -6.98
C ASP A 19 -5.83 5.98 -6.01
N ASP A 20 -7.10 6.29 -6.32
CA ASP A 20 -8.03 7.04 -5.47
C ASP A 20 -9.06 6.15 -4.73
N ASP A 21 -8.87 4.82 -4.70
CA ASP A 21 -9.84 3.93 -4.03
C ASP A 21 -9.81 4.12 -2.49
N SER A 22 -10.88 4.71 -1.96
CA SER A 22 -11.07 4.95 -0.53
C SER A 22 -10.98 3.71 0.38
N ARG A 23 -11.15 2.50 -0.18
CA ARG A 23 -11.04 1.24 0.56
C ARG A 23 -9.59 0.81 0.78
N PHE A 24 -8.66 1.27 -0.07
CA PHE A 24 -7.26 0.88 -0.01
C PHE A 24 -6.35 2.08 0.17
N THR A 25 -6.15 2.46 1.44
CA THR A 25 -5.39 3.65 1.82
C THR A 25 -4.03 3.28 2.44
N ASN A 26 -3.09 4.24 2.43
CA ASN A 26 -1.84 4.08 3.18
C ASN A 26 -2.10 3.95 4.70
N GLY A 27 -3.15 4.58 5.23
CA GLY A 27 -3.54 4.43 6.63
C GLY A 27 -3.87 2.97 6.97
N LEU A 28 -4.73 2.34 6.17
CA LEU A 28 -5.06 0.92 6.32
C LEU A 28 -3.81 0.03 6.27
N LEU A 29 -2.87 0.32 5.36
CA LEU A 29 -1.61 -0.42 5.27
C LEU A 29 -0.84 -0.36 6.60
N PHE A 30 -0.70 0.82 7.21
CA PHE A 30 -0.01 0.97 8.49
C PHE A 30 -0.76 0.36 9.67
N ASP A 31 -2.10 0.43 9.69
CA ASP A 31 -2.91 -0.22 10.71
C ASP A 31 -2.73 -1.74 10.69
N VAL A 32 -2.69 -2.35 9.48
CA VAL A 32 -2.43 -3.78 9.32
C VAL A 32 -1.01 -4.16 9.75
N ILE A 33 -0.02 -3.30 9.48
CA ILE A 33 1.36 -3.48 9.96
C ILE A 33 1.39 -3.55 11.48
N GLU A 34 0.73 -2.62 12.16
CA GLU A 34 0.69 -2.60 13.62
C GLU A 34 0.07 -3.89 14.19
N VAL A 35 -1.01 -4.37 13.59
CA VAL A 35 -1.64 -5.64 13.97
C VAL A 35 -0.68 -6.83 13.75
N ILE A 36 0.02 -6.90 12.62
CA ILE A 36 0.97 -7.99 12.35
C ILE A 36 2.11 -7.97 13.38
N GLU A 37 2.71 -6.80 13.64
CA GLU A 37 3.77 -6.66 14.63
C GLU A 37 3.29 -6.99 16.05
N SER A 38 2.05 -6.63 16.41
CA SER A 38 1.47 -6.94 17.73
C SER A 38 1.29 -8.44 17.96
N HIS A 39 1.21 -9.24 16.90
CA HIS A 39 1.14 -10.70 16.97
C HIS A 39 2.52 -11.38 17.00
N GLY A 40 3.61 -10.60 17.11
CA GLY A 40 4.97 -11.11 17.27
C GLY A 40 5.69 -11.42 15.94
N TYR A 41 5.12 -11.00 14.80
CA TYR A 41 5.84 -11.02 13.53
C TYR A 41 6.93 -9.94 13.51
N PRO A 42 8.04 -10.18 12.79
CA PRO A 42 9.14 -9.22 12.73
C PRO A 42 8.72 -7.93 12.02
N LYS A 43 9.34 -6.83 12.42
CA LYS A 43 9.21 -5.54 11.74
C LYS A 43 9.73 -5.61 10.32
N PHE A 44 9.16 -4.81 9.43
CA PHE A 44 9.64 -4.66 8.06
C PHE A 44 11.06 -4.10 8.04
N ALA A 45 11.94 -4.74 7.29
CA ALA A 45 13.36 -4.37 7.21
C ALA A 45 13.66 -3.51 5.97
N SER A 46 12.76 -3.51 4.99
CA SER A 46 12.96 -2.84 3.71
C SER A 46 11.67 -2.33 3.09
N GLY A 47 11.80 -1.37 2.15
CA GLY A 47 10.68 -0.93 1.33
C GLY A 47 10.09 -2.03 0.44
N ARG A 48 10.86 -3.09 0.16
CA ARG A 48 10.36 -4.25 -0.57
C ARG A 48 9.30 -4.98 0.23
N ASP A 49 9.53 -5.20 1.53
CA ASP A 49 8.58 -5.93 2.37
C ASP A 49 7.25 -5.17 2.50
N LEU A 50 7.33 -3.83 2.58
CA LEU A 50 6.16 -2.94 2.57
C LEU A 50 5.39 -3.05 1.25
N LEU A 51 6.09 -3.11 0.11
CA LEU A 51 5.46 -3.25 -1.20
C LEU A 51 4.76 -4.61 -1.34
N GLU A 52 5.40 -5.70 -0.92
CA GLU A 52 4.81 -7.04 -0.97
C GLU A 52 3.54 -7.12 -0.10
N LEU A 53 3.54 -6.50 1.08
CA LEU A 53 2.35 -6.40 1.92
C LEU A 53 1.25 -5.59 1.23
N ARG A 54 1.59 -4.42 0.66
CA ARG A 54 0.64 -3.58 -0.07
C ARG A 54 -0.04 -4.35 -1.20
N ILE A 55 0.73 -5.06 -2.03
CA ILE A 55 0.20 -5.89 -3.11
C ILE A 55 -0.71 -7.00 -2.58
N SER A 56 -0.29 -7.67 -1.50
CA SER A 56 -1.06 -8.76 -0.89
C SER A 56 -2.41 -8.28 -0.35
N LEU A 57 -2.43 -7.13 0.32
CA LEU A 57 -3.65 -6.54 0.87
C LEU A 57 -4.58 -6.04 -0.24
N TYR A 58 -4.03 -5.42 -1.29
CA TYR A 58 -4.80 -5.04 -2.47
C TYR A 58 -5.50 -6.26 -3.08
N ARG A 59 -4.73 -7.34 -3.33
CA ARG A 59 -5.29 -8.59 -3.85
C ARG A 59 -6.34 -9.18 -2.92
N PHE A 60 -6.13 -9.16 -1.61
CA PHE A 60 -7.11 -9.67 -0.66
C PHE A 60 -8.45 -8.91 -0.73
N LEU A 61 -8.41 -7.58 -0.86
CA LEU A 61 -9.62 -6.75 -0.94
C LEU A 61 -10.35 -6.86 -2.28
N TYR A 62 -9.62 -7.04 -3.38
CA TYR A 62 -10.17 -6.97 -4.74
C TYR A 62 -10.26 -8.31 -5.47
N THR A 63 -9.73 -9.40 -4.90
CA THR A 63 -9.98 -10.75 -5.44
C THR A 63 -11.43 -11.12 -5.14
N ASN A 64 -12.22 -11.22 -6.19
CA ASN A 64 -13.64 -11.55 -6.13
C ASN A 64 -13.80 -12.98 -5.59
N LYS A 65 -14.42 -13.13 -4.41
CA LYS A 65 -14.59 -14.44 -3.73
C LYS A 65 -15.49 -15.42 -4.51
N ASP A 66 -16.28 -14.93 -5.46
CA ASP A 66 -17.24 -15.72 -6.24
C ASP A 66 -16.71 -16.15 -7.63
N ALA A 67 -15.42 -15.93 -7.91
CA ALA A 67 -14.78 -16.31 -9.19
C ALA A 67 -14.16 -17.72 -9.17
N LEU A 68 -14.54 -18.59 -8.23
CA LEU A 68 -14.14 -20.01 -8.14
C LEU A 68 -15.34 -20.94 -8.24
#